data_AF-A0A349DRR8-F1
#
_entry.id   AF-A0A349DRR8-F1
#
_cell.length_a   1.000
_cell.length_b   1.000
_cell.length_c   1.000
_cell.angle_alpha   90.00
_cell.angle_beta   90.00
_cell.angle_gamma   90.00
#
_symmetry.space_group_name_H-M   'P 1'
#
loop_
_entity.id
_entity.type
_entity.pdbx_description
1 polymer ?
#
loop_
_entity_poly.entity_id
_entity_poly.type
_entity_poly.pdbx_seq_one_letter_code
_entity_poly.pdbx_strand_id
1 'polypeptide(L)'
;MIKTFYNQEKFSFKAFKNSLWTSLREEALSYVFWTHALIGLCFIFWIDDKVTLLTRYIFFLIDASILIIPIFLLWHLYFYLSTSRDYKFVSFKESQLLFHPYRFTFRKALNIDYKSIQYIQYFPNSQYTYVIFEQPKGEKDETATQLIPIQFWREFAKSQSLLLVIYPEAGKGFWLGIEKGFESEATKITQSEFDFFVIQHPELELMGKTTFENYSKKVIALEDYPTHIQYKFELNDNSYGYLSFIDGKINIQVPHKKYLHLVEGFAQELNAEYSFLGKL
;
A
#
# COMPACT_ATOMS: atom_id res chain seq x y z
N MET A 1 -1.95 -20.11 22.23
CA MET A 1 -3.28 -20.02 21.59
C MET A 1 -3.06 -19.84 20.09
N ILE A 2 -3.58 -20.75 19.27
CA ILE A 2 -3.53 -20.59 17.81
C ILE A 2 -4.62 -19.58 17.43
N LYS A 3 -4.25 -18.49 16.75
CA LYS A 3 -5.21 -17.48 16.27
C LYS A 3 -4.92 -17.16 14.81
N THR A 4 -5.95 -17.12 13.98
CA THR A 4 -5.84 -16.82 12.56
C THR A 4 -6.72 -15.62 12.22
N PHE A 5 -6.14 -14.63 11.55
CA PHE A 5 -6.81 -13.43 11.09
C PHE A 5 -6.92 -13.47 9.57
N TYR A 6 -8.13 -13.29 9.04
CA TYR A 6 -8.41 -13.41 7.61
C TYR A 6 -8.67 -12.04 6.99
N ASN A 7 -8.06 -11.76 5.82
CA ASN A 7 -8.48 -10.66 4.96
C ASN A 7 -9.62 -11.17 4.08
N GLN A 8 -10.79 -11.36 4.69
CA GLN A 8 -11.99 -11.63 3.90
C GLN A 8 -12.58 -10.32 3.47
N GLU A 9 -11.94 -9.69 2.50
CA GLU A 9 -12.60 -8.67 1.75
C GLU A 9 -13.68 -9.37 0.90
N LYS A 10 -14.93 -9.31 1.37
CA LYS A 10 -16.07 -10.01 0.75
C LYS A 10 -16.13 -9.68 -0.74
N PHE A 11 -16.45 -10.68 -1.55
CA PHE A 11 -16.69 -10.49 -2.98
C PHE A 11 -17.69 -9.35 -3.17
N SER A 12 -17.29 -8.32 -3.91
CA SER A 12 -18.16 -7.20 -4.26
C SER A 12 -18.55 -7.33 -5.71
N PHE A 13 -19.81 -7.71 -5.96
CA PHE A 13 -20.35 -7.82 -7.31
C PHE A 13 -20.21 -6.48 -8.07
N LYS A 14 -20.34 -5.35 -7.37
CA LYS A 14 -20.14 -4.01 -7.92
C LYS A 14 -18.69 -3.81 -8.39
N ALA A 15 -17.71 -4.20 -7.59
CA ALA A 15 -16.29 -4.07 -7.95
C ALA A 15 -15.88 -5.05 -9.06
N PHE A 16 -16.39 -6.29 -9.03
CA PHE A 16 -16.22 -7.26 -10.11
C PHE A 16 -16.78 -6.74 -11.43
N LYS A 17 -18.01 -6.21 -11.44
CA LYS A 17 -18.63 -5.63 -12.63
C LYS A 17 -17.82 -4.45 -13.17
N ASN A 18 -17.35 -3.57 -12.30
CA ASN A 18 -16.53 -2.42 -12.71
C ASN A 18 -15.19 -2.88 -13.31
N SER A 19 -14.51 -3.84 -12.68
CA SER A 19 -13.27 -4.42 -13.22
C SER A 19 -13.51 -5.10 -14.58
N LEU A 20 -14.58 -5.90 -14.70
CA LEU A 20 -14.97 -6.54 -15.95
C LEU A 20 -15.23 -5.51 -17.05
N TRP A 21 -15.94 -4.42 -16.72
CA TRP A 21 -16.21 -3.34 -17.66
C TRP A 21 -14.96 -2.60 -18.11
N THR A 22 -14.04 -2.32 -17.19
CA THR A 22 -12.74 -1.71 -17.51
C THR A 22 -11.92 -2.63 -18.41
N SER A 23 -11.81 -3.92 -18.08
CA SER A 23 -11.07 -4.89 -18.90
C SER A 23 -11.67 -5.08 -20.29
N LEU A 24 -13.00 -5.11 -20.41
CA LEU A 24 -13.70 -5.15 -21.71
C LEU A 24 -13.48 -3.88 -22.54
N ARG A 25 -13.29 -2.73 -21.88
CA ARG A 25 -13.06 -1.43 -22.52
C ARG A 25 -11.61 -1.24 -22.95
N GLU A 26 -10.65 -1.76 -22.18
CA GLU A 26 -9.22 -1.48 -22.33
C GLU A 26 -8.45 -2.56 -23.12
N GLU A 27 -8.86 -3.84 -23.16
CA GLU A 27 -8.07 -4.89 -23.84
C GLU A 27 -8.84 -5.97 -24.65
N ALA A 28 -8.22 -6.35 -25.77
CA ALA A 28 -8.34 -7.54 -26.63
C ALA A 28 -9.71 -7.95 -27.22
N LEU A 29 -10.79 -8.02 -26.44
CA LEU A 29 -12.08 -8.53 -26.96
C LEU A 29 -12.70 -7.58 -27.97
N SER A 30 -12.59 -6.26 -27.75
CA SER A 30 -13.01 -5.26 -28.72
C SER A 30 -12.29 -5.46 -30.07
N TYR A 31 -10.97 -5.63 -30.07
CA TYR A 31 -10.19 -5.90 -31.29
C TYR A 31 -10.59 -7.21 -31.98
N VAL A 32 -10.82 -8.28 -31.23
CA VAL A 32 -11.26 -9.57 -31.80
C VAL A 32 -12.65 -9.42 -32.44
N PHE A 33 -13.60 -8.77 -31.77
CA PHE A 33 -14.93 -8.52 -32.32
C PHE A 33 -14.90 -7.57 -33.54
N TRP A 34 -14.09 -6.50 -33.51
CA TRP A 34 -13.93 -5.58 -34.65
C TRP A 34 -13.25 -6.26 -35.85
N THR A 35 -12.23 -7.10 -35.62
CA THR A 35 -11.54 -7.85 -36.68
C THR A 35 -12.46 -8.88 -37.32
N HIS A 36 -13.24 -9.61 -36.52
CA HIS A 36 -14.24 -10.54 -37.05
C HIS A 36 -15.32 -9.78 -37.82
N ALA A 37 -15.88 -8.70 -37.25
CA ALA A 37 -16.85 -7.86 -37.95
C ALA A 37 -16.32 -7.36 -39.29
N LEU A 38 -15.06 -6.92 -39.37
CA LEU A 38 -14.42 -6.48 -40.61
C LEU A 38 -14.25 -7.60 -41.64
N ILE A 39 -13.79 -8.79 -41.21
CA ILE A 39 -13.67 -9.97 -42.09
C ILE A 39 -15.03 -10.38 -42.64
N GLY A 40 -16.06 -10.43 -41.78
CA GLY A 40 -17.43 -10.70 -42.19
C GLY A 40 -17.95 -9.69 -43.21
N LEU A 41 -17.66 -8.41 -43.00
CA LEU A 41 -18.02 -7.33 -43.91
C LEU A 41 -17.35 -7.51 -45.28
N CYS A 42 -16.06 -7.80 -45.33
CA CYS A 42 -15.33 -8.09 -46.57
C CYS A 42 -15.90 -9.29 -47.34
N PHE A 43 -16.29 -10.37 -46.65
CA PHE A 43 -16.88 -11.57 -47.28
C PHE A 43 -18.26 -11.30 -47.91
N ILE A 44 -19.08 -10.42 -47.32
CA ILE A 44 -20.41 -10.06 -47.86
C ILE A 44 -20.30 -9.28 -49.18
N PHE A 45 -19.23 -8.50 -49.36
CA PHE A 45 -19.02 -7.72 -50.58
C PHE A 45 -18.50 -8.56 -51.76
N TRP A 46 -17.94 -9.75 -51.51
CA TRP A 46 -17.23 -10.54 -52.53
C TRP A 46 -18.02 -11.73 -53.12
N ILE A 47 -19.16 -12.10 -52.52
CA ILE A 47 -19.96 -13.25 -52.93
C ILE A 47 -21.35 -12.80 -53.40
N ASP A 48 -21.81 -13.33 -54.55
CA ASP A 48 -23.10 -12.96 -55.16
C ASP A 48 -24.31 -13.44 -54.34
N ASP A 49 -24.16 -14.52 -53.59
CA ASP A 49 -25.22 -15.13 -52.77
C ASP A 49 -25.19 -14.64 -51.32
N LYS A 50 -25.43 -13.33 -51.17
CA LYS A 50 -25.15 -12.54 -49.97
C LYS A 50 -25.96 -12.95 -48.73
N VAL A 51 -27.18 -13.45 -48.91
CA VAL A 51 -28.14 -13.66 -47.81
C VAL A 51 -27.84 -14.95 -47.03
N THR A 52 -27.62 -16.06 -47.74
CA THR A 52 -27.38 -17.38 -47.12
C THR A 52 -26.03 -17.41 -46.40
N LEU A 53 -25.01 -16.79 -46.97
CA LEU A 53 -23.67 -16.72 -46.37
C LEU A 53 -23.65 -15.80 -45.15
N LEU A 54 -24.29 -14.63 -45.23
CA LEU A 54 -24.44 -13.70 -44.10
C LEU A 54 -25.15 -14.38 -42.93
N THR A 55 -26.22 -15.12 -43.22
CA THR A 55 -26.99 -15.84 -42.21
C THR A 55 -26.13 -16.90 -41.51
N ARG A 56 -25.39 -17.72 -42.27
CA ARG A 56 -24.45 -18.71 -41.71
C ARG A 56 -23.33 -18.08 -40.90
N TYR A 57 -22.80 -16.95 -41.36
CA TYR A 57 -21.76 -16.21 -40.66
C TYR A 57 -22.26 -15.60 -39.34
N ILE A 58 -23.46 -15.03 -39.33
CA ILE A 58 -24.10 -14.53 -38.11
C ILE A 58 -24.35 -15.67 -37.13
N PHE A 59 -24.86 -16.83 -37.58
CA PHE A 59 -25.05 -17.99 -36.71
C PHE A 59 -23.71 -18.50 -36.14
N PHE A 60 -22.66 -18.58 -36.96
CA PHE A 60 -21.31 -18.94 -36.49
C PHE A 60 -20.77 -17.96 -35.44
N LEU A 61 -20.95 -16.65 -35.63
CA LEU A 61 -20.55 -15.65 -34.65
C LEU A 61 -21.34 -15.77 -33.35
N ILE A 62 -22.64 -16.05 -33.42
CA ILE A 62 -23.48 -16.29 -32.24
C ILE A 62 -23.00 -17.53 -31.50
N ASP A 63 -22.77 -18.64 -32.20
CA ASP A 63 -22.29 -19.90 -31.62
C ASP A 63 -20.91 -19.74 -30.97
N ALA A 64 -19.99 -19.04 -31.65
CA ALA A 64 -18.67 -18.72 -31.11
C ALA A 64 -18.78 -17.81 -29.87
N SER A 65 -19.68 -16.83 -29.89
CA SER A 65 -19.89 -15.91 -28.75
C SER A 65 -20.47 -16.64 -27.53
N ILE A 66 -21.40 -17.57 -27.74
CA ILE A 66 -21.99 -18.41 -26.69
C ILE A 66 -20.91 -19.25 -26.00
N LEU A 67 -19.86 -19.67 -26.72
CA LEU A 67 -18.76 -20.45 -26.16
C LEU A 67 -17.66 -19.58 -25.52
N ILE A 68 -17.29 -18.45 -26.13
CA ILE A 68 -16.18 -17.60 -25.68
C ILE A 68 -16.55 -16.74 -24.47
N ILE A 69 -17.77 -16.19 -24.42
CA ILE A 69 -18.21 -15.29 -23.34
C ILE A 69 -18.15 -15.97 -21.96
N PRO A 70 -18.68 -17.20 -21.77
CA PRO A 70 -18.58 -17.89 -20.48
C PRO A 70 -17.14 -18.18 -20.06
N ILE A 71 -16.27 -18.55 -21.02
CA ILE A 71 -14.85 -18.81 -20.75
C ILE A 71 -14.17 -17.53 -20.28
N PHE A 72 -14.41 -16.41 -20.94
CA PHE A 72 -13.88 -15.11 -20.54
C PHE A 72 -14.40 -14.67 -19.18
N LEU A 73 -15.71 -14.82 -18.91
CA LEU A 73 -16.30 -14.47 -17.62
C LEU A 73 -15.73 -15.32 -16.48
N LEU A 74 -15.53 -16.63 -16.70
CA LEU A 74 -14.91 -17.53 -15.73
C LEU A 74 -13.43 -17.20 -15.51
N TRP A 75 -12.70 -16.91 -16.60
CA TRP A 75 -11.30 -16.48 -16.52
C TRP A 75 -11.16 -15.15 -15.77
N HIS A 76 -12.02 -14.18 -16.06
CA HIS A 76 -12.01 -12.88 -15.39
C HIS A 76 -12.46 -12.98 -13.94
N LEU A 77 -13.42 -13.85 -13.63
CA LEU A 77 -13.81 -14.16 -12.26
C LEU A 77 -12.65 -14.80 -11.49
N TYR A 78 -11.96 -15.77 -12.10
CA TYR A 78 -10.76 -16.37 -11.54
C TYR A 78 -9.67 -15.31 -11.31
N PHE A 79 -9.39 -14.48 -12.31
CA PHE A 79 -8.39 -13.42 -12.24
C PHE A 79 -8.73 -12.40 -11.17
N TYR A 80 -9.99 -11.93 -11.12
CA TYR A 80 -10.47 -11.03 -10.07
C TYR A 80 -10.30 -11.66 -8.68
N LEU A 81 -10.69 -12.91 -8.49
CA LEU A 81 -10.49 -13.62 -7.21
C LEU A 81 -9.00 -13.86 -6.88
N SER A 82 -8.12 -13.89 -7.89
CA SER A 82 -6.68 -14.09 -7.71
C SER A 82 -5.90 -12.78 -7.55
N THR A 83 -6.32 -11.67 -8.15
CA THR A 83 -5.60 -10.38 -8.18
C THR A 83 -6.27 -9.28 -7.38
N SER A 84 -7.57 -9.39 -7.10
CA SER A 84 -8.18 -8.56 -6.07
C SER A 84 -7.68 -9.06 -4.72
N ARG A 85 -6.73 -8.29 -4.17
CA ARG A 85 -6.57 -7.98 -2.74
C ARG A 85 -5.45 -8.72 -1.98
N ASP A 86 -4.77 -7.92 -1.17
CA ASP A 86 -3.64 -8.19 -0.28
C ASP A 86 -3.80 -9.43 0.62
N TYR A 87 -2.66 -9.94 1.08
CA TYR A 87 -2.41 -11.06 2.02
C TYR A 87 -3.67 -11.72 2.62
N LYS A 88 -3.94 -12.99 2.27
CA LYS A 88 -5.27 -13.60 2.53
C LYS A 88 -5.51 -14.07 3.96
N PHE A 89 -4.49 -14.40 4.74
CA PHE A 89 -4.59 -14.56 6.20
C PHE A 89 -3.23 -14.68 6.87
N VAL A 90 -3.19 -14.31 8.15
CA VAL A 90 -2.03 -14.47 9.04
C VAL A 90 -2.41 -15.43 10.15
N SER A 91 -1.61 -16.47 10.37
CA SER A 91 -1.82 -17.44 11.45
C SER A 91 -0.68 -17.40 12.46
N PHE A 92 -1.03 -17.30 13.74
CA PHE A 92 -0.11 -17.36 14.86
C PHE A 92 -0.12 -18.79 15.40
N LYS A 93 0.96 -19.54 15.18
CA LYS A 93 1.16 -20.86 15.77
C LYS A 93 1.97 -20.75 17.06
N GLU A 94 2.36 -21.87 17.66
CA GLU A 94 3.09 -21.87 18.93
C GLU A 94 4.49 -21.26 18.84
N SER A 95 5.20 -21.48 17.73
CA SER A 95 6.59 -21.05 17.55
C SER A 95 6.84 -20.12 16.36
N GLN A 96 5.83 -19.94 15.49
CA GLN A 96 5.99 -19.29 14.19
C GLN A 96 4.74 -18.55 13.76
N LEU A 97 4.98 -17.48 13.01
CA LEU A 97 4.00 -16.70 12.28
C LEU A 97 3.92 -17.22 10.85
N LEU A 98 2.71 -17.48 10.36
CA LEU A 98 2.49 -17.90 8.98
C LEU A 98 1.77 -16.81 8.20
N PHE A 99 2.44 -16.30 7.18
CA PHE A 99 1.84 -15.42 6.19
C PHE A 99 1.51 -16.22 4.95
N HIS A 100 0.22 -16.28 4.60
CA HIS A 100 -0.25 -17.00 3.43
C HIS A 100 -0.56 -16.03 2.29
N PRO A 101 0.34 -15.91 1.29
CA PRO A 101 0.02 -15.18 0.08
C PRO A 101 -0.98 -16.01 -0.75
N TYR A 102 -2.21 -15.52 -0.86
CA TYR A 102 -3.29 -16.08 -1.70
C TYR A 102 -3.82 -17.48 -1.32
N ARG A 103 -5.06 -17.78 -1.72
CA ARG A 103 -5.80 -19.04 -1.44
C ARG A 103 -5.67 -20.06 -2.59
N PHE A 104 -5.23 -19.61 -3.77
CA PHE A 104 -5.36 -20.37 -5.02
C PHE A 104 -4.06 -20.52 -5.81
N THR A 105 -3.02 -19.74 -5.51
CA THR A 105 -1.66 -20.02 -6.01
C THR A 105 -0.93 -20.84 -4.96
N PHE A 106 -0.29 -21.94 -5.37
CA PHE A 106 0.57 -22.79 -4.53
C PHE A 106 1.86 -22.06 -4.06
N ARG A 107 1.81 -20.73 -3.86
CA ARG A 107 2.93 -20.01 -3.24
C ARG A 107 3.02 -20.48 -1.79
N LYS A 108 4.20 -20.99 -1.44
CA LYS A 108 4.52 -21.50 -0.11
C LYS A 108 4.24 -20.39 0.92
N ALA A 109 3.58 -20.74 2.01
CA ALA A 109 3.40 -19.83 3.13
C ALA A 109 4.78 -19.35 3.60
N LEU A 110 4.89 -18.05 3.87
CA LEU A 110 6.07 -17.49 4.51
C LEU A 110 5.96 -17.82 6.00
N ASN A 111 6.87 -18.67 6.46
CA ASN A 111 6.96 -19.09 7.84
C ASN A 111 8.07 -18.30 8.52
N ILE A 112 7.72 -17.55 9.56
CA ILE A 112 8.65 -16.70 10.31
C ILE A 112 8.67 -17.20 11.74
N ASP A 113 9.80 -17.73 12.18
CA ASP A 113 9.97 -18.13 13.57
C ASP A 113 9.93 -16.91 14.48
N TYR A 114 9.23 -16.99 15.61
CA TYR A 114 9.14 -15.83 16.52
C TYR A 114 10.49 -15.35 17.02
N LYS A 115 11.47 -16.26 17.12
CA LYS A 115 12.85 -15.95 17.50
C LYS A 115 13.59 -15.08 16.48
N SER A 116 13.21 -15.14 15.20
CA SER A 116 13.83 -14.31 14.17
C SER A 116 13.17 -12.95 14.03
N ILE A 117 12.01 -12.72 14.65
CA ILE A 117 11.36 -11.41 14.66
C ILE A 117 12.20 -10.45 15.50
N GLN A 118 12.62 -9.34 14.88
CA GLN A 118 13.41 -8.30 15.53
C GLN A 118 12.49 -7.30 16.22
N TYR A 119 11.50 -6.78 15.49
CA TYR A 119 10.51 -5.82 16.00
C TYR A 119 9.28 -5.77 15.07
N ILE A 120 8.24 -5.10 15.55
CA ILE A 120 6.97 -4.91 14.84
C ILE A 120 6.75 -3.42 14.67
N GLN A 121 6.40 -2.96 13.47
CA GLN A 121 6.01 -1.58 13.19
C GLN A 121 4.51 -1.49 12.97
N TYR A 122 3.84 -0.55 13.61
CA TYR A 122 2.40 -0.32 13.47
C TYR A 122 2.11 1.10 12.97
N PHE A 123 1.28 1.20 11.94
CA PHE A 123 0.86 2.43 11.27
C PHE A 123 -0.65 2.64 11.50
N PRO A 124 -1.06 3.49 12.45
CA PRO A 124 -2.46 3.62 12.85
C PRO A 124 -3.42 4.03 11.73
N ASN A 125 -3.01 4.96 10.86
CA ASN A 125 -3.88 5.51 9.81
C ASN A 125 -4.32 4.49 8.76
N SER A 126 -3.41 3.60 8.37
CA SER A 126 -3.66 2.53 7.41
C SER A 126 -4.00 1.21 8.11
N GLN A 127 -3.96 1.18 9.45
CA GLN A 127 -4.00 -0.03 10.27
C GLN A 127 -3.01 -1.10 9.80
N TYR A 128 -1.93 -0.66 9.16
CA TYR A 128 -0.91 -1.52 8.59
C TYR A 128 0.11 -1.88 9.65
N THR A 129 0.61 -3.10 9.62
CA THR A 129 1.66 -3.57 10.49
C THR A 129 2.73 -4.26 9.66
N TYR A 130 3.98 -3.89 9.84
CA TYR A 130 5.13 -4.64 9.33
C TYR A 130 5.75 -5.45 10.46
N VAL A 131 6.06 -6.71 10.16
CA VAL A 131 6.86 -7.60 11.01
C VAL A 131 8.23 -7.68 10.38
N ILE A 132 9.24 -7.24 11.12
CA ILE A 132 10.63 -7.17 10.67
C ILE A 132 11.37 -8.37 11.25
N PHE A 133 12.03 -9.17 10.42
CA PHE A 133 12.65 -10.43 10.84
C PHE A 133 13.97 -10.72 10.11
N GLU A 134 14.77 -11.58 10.72
CA GLU A 134 16.03 -12.07 10.16
C GLU A 134 15.80 -13.37 9.35
N GLN A 135 16.34 -13.41 8.14
CA GLN A 135 16.36 -14.60 7.29
C GLN A 135 17.55 -15.52 7.64
N PRO A 136 17.55 -16.80 7.19
CA PRO A 136 18.64 -17.75 7.50
C PRO A 136 20.06 -17.32 7.09
N LYS A 137 20.20 -16.32 6.20
CA LYS A 137 21.50 -15.77 5.77
C LYS A 137 21.92 -14.51 6.54
N GLY A 138 21.18 -14.11 7.57
CA GLY A 138 21.36 -12.84 8.29
C GLY A 138 20.81 -11.63 7.56
N GLU A 139 20.14 -11.83 6.42
CA GLU A 139 19.47 -10.76 5.68
C GLU A 139 18.21 -10.32 6.43
N LYS A 140 18.01 -9.00 6.55
CA LYS A 140 16.80 -8.42 7.13
C LYS A 140 15.71 -8.37 6.07
N ASP A 141 14.51 -8.84 6.42
CA ASP A 141 13.35 -8.79 5.56
C ASP A 141 12.11 -8.37 6.36
N GLU A 142 11.06 -8.02 5.65
CA GLU A 142 9.80 -7.57 6.24
C GLU A 142 8.59 -8.19 5.57
N THR A 143 7.53 -8.34 6.35
CA THR A 143 6.25 -8.77 5.82
C THR A 143 5.12 -8.05 6.53
N ALA A 144 4.00 -7.93 5.85
CA ALA A 144 3.05 -6.92 6.22
C ALA A 144 1.61 -7.39 6.28
N THR A 145 0.80 -6.68 7.06
CA THR A 145 -0.59 -7.08 7.36
C THR A 145 -1.44 -5.91 7.85
N GLN A 146 -2.70 -5.88 7.43
CA GLN A 146 -3.69 -4.83 7.74
C GLN A 146 -4.77 -5.27 8.75
N LEU A 147 -4.71 -6.51 9.23
CA LEU A 147 -5.92 -7.21 9.73
C LEU A 147 -5.95 -7.43 11.23
N ILE A 148 -4.85 -7.12 11.89
CA ILE A 148 -4.60 -7.54 13.24
C ILE A 148 -4.70 -6.28 14.11
N PRO A 149 -5.68 -6.23 15.02
CA PRO A 149 -5.84 -5.08 15.91
C PRO A 149 -4.57 -4.84 16.72
N ILE A 150 -4.26 -3.57 16.97
CA ILE A 150 -3.07 -3.18 17.73
C ILE A 150 -3.02 -3.86 19.11
N GLN A 151 -4.17 -4.08 19.76
CA GLN A 151 -4.22 -4.79 21.05
C GLN A 151 -3.66 -6.20 20.96
N PHE A 152 -3.95 -6.92 19.87
CA PHE A 152 -3.38 -8.24 19.65
C PHE A 152 -1.87 -8.15 19.42
N TRP A 153 -1.40 -7.16 18.65
CA TRP A 153 0.03 -6.95 18.47
C TRP A 153 0.76 -6.62 19.77
N ARG A 154 0.16 -5.83 20.64
CA ARG A 154 0.68 -5.55 21.98
C ARG A 154 0.78 -6.81 22.82
N GLU A 155 -0.26 -7.63 22.84
CA GLU A 155 -0.26 -8.93 23.55
C GLU A 155 0.80 -9.88 22.98
N PHE A 156 0.88 -9.96 21.66
CA PHE A 156 1.86 -10.77 20.96
C PHE A 156 3.29 -10.30 21.28
N ALA A 157 3.57 -9.01 21.15
CA ALA A 157 4.88 -8.42 21.45
C ALA A 157 5.28 -8.64 22.91
N LYS A 158 4.34 -8.49 23.86
CA LYS A 158 4.55 -8.86 25.27
C LYS A 158 4.92 -10.33 25.43
N SER A 159 4.16 -11.23 24.80
CA SER A 159 4.37 -12.67 24.93
C SER A 159 5.71 -13.13 24.37
N GLN A 160 6.17 -12.49 23.28
CA GLN A 160 7.42 -12.84 22.60
C GLN A 160 8.61 -11.96 23.04
N SER A 161 8.41 -11.05 24.01
CA SER A 161 9.42 -10.08 24.47
C SER A 161 10.02 -9.25 23.32
N LEU A 162 9.16 -8.71 22.46
CA LEU A 162 9.52 -7.95 21.26
C LEU A 162 9.32 -6.44 21.47
N LEU A 163 9.97 -5.64 20.62
CA LEU A 163 9.69 -4.22 20.50
C LEU A 163 8.53 -3.99 19.53
N LEU A 164 7.58 -3.15 19.94
CA LEU A 164 6.52 -2.62 19.09
C LEU A 164 6.78 -1.11 18.87
N VAL A 165 7.00 -0.73 17.61
CA VAL A 165 7.24 0.63 17.13
C VAL A 165 5.92 1.16 16.56
N ILE A 166 5.33 2.16 17.20
CA ILE A 166 4.02 2.69 16.84
C ILE A 166 4.21 4.09 16.23
N TYR A 167 3.89 4.24 14.95
CA TYR A 167 3.92 5.54 14.29
C TYR A 167 2.75 6.41 14.77
N PRO A 168 2.91 7.73 14.79
CA PRO A 168 1.80 8.62 15.12
C PRO A 168 0.69 8.53 14.07
N GLU A 169 -0.55 8.76 14.49
CA GLU A 169 -1.64 9.08 13.57
C GLU A 169 -1.29 10.38 12.85
N ALA A 170 -0.83 10.28 11.61
CA ALA A 170 -0.56 11.46 10.82
C ALA A 170 -1.88 12.15 10.42
N GLY A 171 -1.89 13.47 10.34
CA GLY A 171 -3.03 14.22 9.79
C GLY A 171 -3.44 13.67 8.42
N LYS A 172 -4.75 13.69 8.11
CA LYS A 172 -5.30 13.23 6.82
C LYS A 172 -4.50 13.83 5.65
N GLY A 173 -3.86 12.98 4.83
CA GLY A 173 -3.08 13.40 3.65
C GLY A 173 -1.62 12.91 3.61
N PHE A 174 -1.10 12.42 4.73
CA PHE A 174 0.33 12.20 4.91
C PHE A 174 0.97 11.04 4.10
N TRP A 175 0.30 9.89 3.96
CA TRP A 175 0.92 8.69 3.35
C TRP A 175 0.78 8.60 1.82
N LEU A 176 -0.16 9.34 1.22
CA LEU A 176 -0.39 9.32 -0.24
C LEU A 176 0.76 9.96 -1.04
N GLY A 177 1.62 10.76 -0.39
CA GLY A 177 2.78 11.41 -1.03
C GLY A 177 4.10 10.63 -0.90
N ILE A 178 4.20 9.67 0.02
CA ILE A 178 5.47 9.01 0.35
C ILE A 178 5.89 8.01 -0.74
N GLU A 179 4.95 7.41 -1.47
CA GLU A 179 5.25 6.45 -2.56
C GLU A 179 5.87 7.06 -3.83
N LYS A 180 5.87 8.39 -4.01
CA LYS A 180 6.31 9.01 -5.29
C LYS A 180 7.51 9.96 -5.19
N GLY A 181 8.02 10.29 -4.00
CA GLY A 181 8.92 11.44 -3.83
C GLY A 181 10.31 11.19 -3.26
N PHE A 182 10.54 10.13 -2.48
CA PHE A 182 11.75 10.01 -1.66
C PHE A 182 13.00 9.46 -2.37
N GLU A 183 13.11 9.67 -3.69
CA GLU A 183 14.31 9.36 -4.49
C GLU A 183 15.31 10.53 -4.56
N SER A 184 15.21 11.53 -3.67
CA SER A 184 16.19 12.62 -3.61
C SER A 184 17.37 12.28 -2.70
N GLU A 185 18.57 12.66 -3.15
CA GLU A 185 19.86 12.68 -2.45
C GLU A 185 19.90 13.62 -1.23
N ALA A 186 18.76 13.81 -0.53
CA ALA A 186 18.69 14.63 0.66
C ALA A 186 19.67 14.09 1.72
N THR A 187 20.54 14.98 2.21
CA THR A 187 21.54 14.64 3.22
C THR A 187 20.82 14.23 4.50
N LYS A 188 21.10 13.04 5.02
CA LYS A 188 20.50 12.58 6.28
C LYS A 188 21.03 13.45 7.42
N ILE A 189 20.11 14.00 8.20
CA ILE A 189 20.44 14.66 9.47
C ILE A 189 20.14 13.71 10.64
N THR A 190 20.85 13.89 11.73
CA THR A 190 20.66 13.14 12.97
C THR A 190 19.42 13.64 13.72
N GLN A 191 18.85 12.79 14.57
CA GLN A 191 17.74 13.20 15.42
C GLN A 191 18.15 14.34 16.38
N SER A 192 19.39 14.34 16.88
CA SER A 192 19.91 15.40 17.74
C SER A 192 19.95 16.78 17.05
N GLU A 193 20.32 16.81 15.77
CA GLU A 193 20.29 18.05 14.95
C GLU A 193 18.85 18.53 14.75
N PHE A 194 17.92 17.61 14.51
CA PHE A 194 16.49 17.93 14.41
C PHE A 194 15.93 18.46 15.73
N ASP A 195 16.26 17.81 16.85
CA ASP A 195 15.81 18.21 18.19
C ASP A 195 16.34 19.61 18.53
N PHE A 196 17.58 19.93 18.17
CA PHE A 196 18.15 21.27 18.35
C PHE A 196 17.39 22.33 17.55
N PHE A 197 17.09 22.05 16.28
CA PHE A 197 16.27 22.94 15.45
C PHE A 197 14.90 23.19 16.09
N VAL A 198 14.19 22.12 16.49
CA VAL A 198 12.86 22.26 17.11
C VAL A 198 12.91 23.13 18.37
N ILE A 199 13.95 22.99 19.20
CA ILE A 199 14.12 23.81 20.41
C ILE A 199 14.26 25.30 20.07
N GLN A 200 14.81 25.64 18.90
CA GLN A 200 14.96 27.03 18.43
C GLN A 200 13.67 27.61 17.82
N HIS A 201 12.69 26.77 17.52
CA HIS A 201 11.44 27.12 16.84
C HIS A 201 10.21 26.83 17.72
N PRO A 202 9.95 27.66 18.76
CA PRO A 202 8.84 27.44 19.70
C PRO A 202 7.45 27.51 19.05
N GLU A 203 7.34 28.05 17.83
CA GLU A 203 6.13 28.05 17.00
C GLU A 203 5.73 26.64 16.50
N LEU A 204 6.61 25.65 16.61
CA LEU A 204 6.35 24.27 16.22
C LEU A 204 5.55 23.53 17.30
N GLU A 205 4.31 23.20 16.98
CA GLU A 205 3.41 22.39 17.81
C GLU A 205 3.65 20.89 17.53
N LEU A 206 4.08 20.11 18.53
CA LEU A 206 4.24 18.66 18.37
C LEU A 206 2.89 17.99 18.14
N MET A 207 2.69 17.42 16.95
CA MET A 207 1.48 16.69 16.59
C MET A 207 1.55 15.21 16.94
N GLY A 208 2.73 14.62 16.81
CA GLY A 208 2.91 13.20 17.06
C GLY A 208 4.35 12.76 16.92
N LYS A 209 4.70 11.70 17.66
CA LYS A 209 6.01 11.06 17.56
C LYS A 209 5.85 9.55 17.66
N THR A 210 6.79 8.83 17.04
CA THR A 210 6.89 7.39 17.17
C THR A 210 6.99 7.01 18.65
N THR A 211 6.14 6.07 19.05
CA THR A 211 6.10 5.52 20.40
C THR A 211 6.74 4.14 20.39
N PHE A 212 7.66 3.90 21.31
CA PHE A 212 8.36 2.63 21.46
C PHE A 212 7.80 1.87 22.66
N GLU A 213 7.05 0.81 22.41
CA GLU A 213 6.61 -0.12 23.45
C GLU A 213 7.60 -1.29 23.53
N ASN A 214 8.63 -1.13 24.37
CA ASN A 214 9.67 -2.14 24.53
C ASN A 214 9.27 -3.21 25.56
N TYR A 215 8.86 -4.38 25.08
CA TYR A 215 8.64 -5.55 25.92
C TYR A 215 9.85 -6.49 25.96
N SER A 216 10.90 -6.15 25.21
CA SER A 216 12.18 -6.86 25.26
C SER A 216 13.00 -6.38 26.46
N LYS A 217 13.93 -7.23 26.91
CA LYS A 217 14.97 -6.82 27.89
C LYS A 217 16.16 -6.11 27.23
N LYS A 218 16.12 -5.89 25.92
CA LYS A 218 17.22 -5.27 25.19
C LYS A 218 17.17 -3.75 25.39
N VAL A 219 18.33 -3.15 25.61
CA VAL A 219 18.50 -1.70 25.53
C VAL A 219 18.28 -1.31 24.07
N ILE A 220 17.42 -0.31 23.85
CA ILE A 220 17.12 0.22 22.53
C ILE A 220 17.96 1.46 22.32
N ALA A 221 18.86 1.42 21.34
CA ALA A 221 19.37 2.64 20.74
C ALA A 221 18.30 3.13 19.75
N LEU A 222 17.79 4.34 19.93
CA LEU A 222 16.70 4.88 19.10
C LEU A 222 17.10 5.01 17.62
N GLU A 223 18.40 5.14 17.36
CA GLU A 223 19.02 5.22 16.02
C GLU A 223 18.84 3.94 15.20
N ASP A 224 18.70 2.78 15.86
CA ASP A 224 18.54 1.49 15.18
C ASP A 224 17.11 1.27 14.62
N TYR A 225 16.17 2.14 15.00
CA TYR A 225 14.77 2.01 14.66
C TYR A 225 14.28 3.23 13.92
N PRO A 226 13.37 3.03 12.96
CA PRO A 226 12.85 4.14 12.21
C PRO A 226 11.98 5.02 13.11
N THR A 227 12.25 6.31 13.03
CA THR A 227 11.67 7.35 13.89
C THR A 227 10.90 8.31 13.02
N HIS A 228 9.69 8.62 13.48
CA HIS A 228 8.83 9.58 12.84
C HIS A 228 8.38 10.62 13.86
N ILE A 229 8.67 11.88 13.58
CA ILE A 229 8.27 13.00 14.43
C ILE A 229 7.60 14.04 13.55
N GLN A 230 6.44 14.54 13.97
CA GLN A 230 5.67 15.52 13.22
C GLN A 230 5.35 16.73 14.09
N TYR A 231 5.69 17.90 13.55
CA TYR A 231 5.32 19.19 14.07
C TYR A 231 4.39 19.91 13.11
N LYS A 232 3.58 20.82 13.64
CA LYS A 232 2.70 21.72 12.92
C LYS A 232 3.14 23.15 13.21
N PHE A 233 3.07 24.01 12.20
CA PHE A 233 3.32 25.45 12.34
C PHE A 233 2.24 26.24 11.62
N GLU A 234 1.98 27.45 12.09
CA GLU A 234 1.01 28.35 11.48
C GLU A 234 1.59 29.06 10.26
N LEU A 235 0.84 29.08 9.15
CA LEU A 235 1.17 29.85 7.95
C LEU A 235 0.37 31.16 7.90
N ASN A 236 -0.89 31.12 8.35
CA ASN A 236 -1.78 32.25 8.61
C ASN A 236 -2.94 31.80 9.50
N ASP A 237 -3.85 32.72 9.83
CA ASP A 237 -5.00 32.50 10.73
C ASP A 237 -5.86 31.26 10.40
N ASN A 238 -5.83 30.77 9.16
CA ASN A 238 -6.67 29.65 8.70
C ASN A 238 -5.87 28.53 7.99
N SER A 239 -4.54 28.54 8.05
CA SER A 239 -3.69 27.64 7.27
C SER A 239 -2.47 27.23 8.06
N TYR A 240 -2.15 25.94 7.99
CA TYR A 240 -1.02 25.35 8.71
C TYR A 240 -0.11 24.60 7.74
N GLY A 241 1.17 24.51 8.10
CA GLY A 241 2.12 23.59 7.49
C GLY A 241 2.52 22.49 8.48
N TYR A 242 3.19 21.46 7.97
CA TYR A 242 3.72 20.37 8.78
C TYR A 242 5.19 20.15 8.48
N LEU A 243 5.97 19.93 9.53
CA LEU A 243 7.38 19.56 9.48
C LEU A 243 7.50 18.12 9.98
N SER A 244 8.01 17.23 9.13
CA SER A 244 8.08 15.79 9.46
C SER A 244 9.51 15.28 9.33
N PHE A 245 10.01 14.66 10.39
CA PHE A 245 11.30 13.94 10.40
C PHE A 245 11.02 12.45 10.27
N ILE A 246 11.51 11.82 9.20
CA ILE A 246 11.35 10.39 8.89
C ILE A 246 12.73 9.81 8.59
N ASP A 247 13.26 8.98 9.48
CA ASP A 247 14.51 8.22 9.26
C ASP A 247 15.70 9.09 8.79
N GLY A 248 15.86 10.25 9.42
CA GLY A 248 16.93 11.20 9.10
C GLY A 248 16.62 12.13 7.93
N LYS A 249 15.47 11.99 7.27
CA LYS A 249 15.00 12.90 6.23
C LYS A 249 13.95 13.86 6.78
N ILE A 250 13.96 15.09 6.29
CA ILE A 250 12.95 16.09 6.66
C ILE A 250 12.09 16.43 5.46
N ASN A 251 10.77 16.44 5.68
CA ASN A 251 9.79 16.86 4.71
C ASN A 251 8.93 17.99 5.30
N ILE A 252 8.85 19.09 4.56
CA ILE A 252 7.97 20.22 4.85
C ILE A 252 6.76 20.14 3.93
N GLN A 253 5.58 20.02 4.54
CA GLN A 253 4.29 19.97 3.86
C GLN A 253 3.58 21.30 4.02
N VAL A 254 3.23 21.91 2.89
CA VAL A 254 2.41 23.13 2.84
C VAL A 254 1.18 22.93 1.95
N PRO A 255 0.04 23.59 2.22
CA PRO A 255 -1.19 23.37 1.47
C PRO A 255 -1.14 23.92 0.04
N HIS A 256 -0.29 24.93 -0.24
CA HIS A 256 -0.19 25.51 -1.58
C HIS A 256 1.19 26.13 -1.82
N LYS A 257 1.66 26.11 -3.08
CA LYS A 257 2.95 26.70 -3.52
C LYS A 257 3.15 28.16 -3.10
N LYS A 258 2.05 28.90 -2.90
CA LYS A 258 2.10 30.32 -2.50
C LYS A 258 2.75 30.52 -1.12
N TYR A 259 2.77 29.49 -0.27
CA TYR A 259 3.34 29.54 1.07
C TYR A 259 4.81 29.07 1.13
N LEU A 260 5.44 28.72 0.01
CA LEU A 260 6.83 28.25 -0.02
C LEU A 260 7.81 29.26 0.58
N HIS A 261 7.66 30.54 0.23
CA HIS A 261 8.51 31.62 0.75
C HIS A 261 8.50 31.73 2.28
N LEU A 262 7.45 31.22 2.96
CA LEU A 262 7.34 31.23 4.43
C LEU A 262 8.12 30.09 5.09
N VAL A 263 8.48 29.06 4.32
CA VAL A 263 9.15 27.86 4.82
C VAL A 263 10.54 27.66 4.21
N GLU A 264 10.98 28.58 3.36
CA GLU A 264 12.31 28.58 2.73
C GLU A 264 13.44 28.61 3.76
N GLY A 265 13.28 29.36 4.86
CA GLY A 265 14.26 29.39 5.95
C GLY A 265 14.42 28.02 6.61
N PHE A 266 13.31 27.40 7.02
CA PHE A 266 13.33 26.07 7.63
C PHE A 266 13.97 25.03 6.72
N ALA A 267 13.65 25.06 5.42
CA ALA A 267 14.19 24.07 4.51
C ALA A 267 15.68 24.27 4.20
N GLN A 268 16.16 25.51 4.17
CA GLN A 268 17.59 25.79 3.98
C GLN A 268 18.40 25.34 5.20
N GLU A 269 17.90 25.61 6.40
CA GLU A 269 18.57 25.20 7.64
C GLU A 269 18.61 23.68 7.82
N LEU A 270 17.57 23.00 7.34
CA LEU A 270 17.38 21.55 7.53
C LEU A 270 17.69 20.69 6.30
N ASN A 271 18.08 21.31 5.17
CA ASN A 271 18.13 20.64 3.86
C ASN A 271 16.85 19.83 3.56
N ALA A 272 15.69 20.40 3.91
CA ALA A 272 14.41 19.68 3.84
C ALA A 272 13.83 19.60 2.43
N GLU A 273 13.16 18.50 2.12
CA GLU A 273 12.33 18.37 0.93
C GLU A 273 10.97 19.07 1.13
N TYR A 274 10.33 19.45 0.02
CA TYR A 274 9.00 20.06 0.04
C TYR A 274 7.96 19.17 -0.60
N SER A 275 6.78 19.15 0.00
CA SER A 275 5.59 18.54 -0.60
C SER A 275 4.35 19.41 -0.42
N PHE A 276 3.39 19.24 -1.34
CA PHE A 276 2.13 19.98 -1.32
C PHE A 276 1.00 19.03 -0.96
N LEU A 277 0.17 19.41 0.01
CA LEU A 277 -0.97 18.59 0.45
C LEU A 277 -2.07 18.42 -0.62
N GLY A 278 -1.97 19.15 -1.74
CA GLY A 278 -3.01 19.19 -2.77
C GLY A 278 -4.24 19.97 -2.30
N LYS A 279 -5.17 20.28 -3.21
CA LYS A 279 -6.43 20.94 -2.82
C LYS A 279 -7.23 20.01 -1.90
N LEU A 280 -7.45 20.44 -0.65
CA LEU A 280 -8.54 19.97 0.20
C LEU A 280 -9.90 20.35 -0.42
#